data_AF-A0A969BSZ7-F1
#
_entry.id   AF-A0A969BSZ7-F1
#
_cell.length_a   1.000
_cell.length_b   1.000
_cell.length_c   1.000
_cell.angle_alpha   90.00
_cell.angle_beta   90.00
_cell.angle_gamma   90.00
#
_symmetry.space_group_name_H-M   'P 1'
#
loop_
_entity.id
_entity.type
_entity.pdbx_description
1 polymer ?
#
loop_
_entity_poly.entity_id
_entity_poly.type
_entity_poly.pdbx_seq_one_letter_code
_entity_poly.pdbx_strand_id
1 'polypeptide(L)'
;MITHGDALLFDGSPWKREILIHEERVLEMWKEHPEADKDIEERLRLARKISRELRSIDHPTGCNFAQRAWDAVVPPKRAIKIIESWFSQGKAGAEFCDRYFPNSEMLIIGHFHRAGSWERNGRCIINTGSFMEPGRADWVEWSDGWLRRGVIDESPKICRMGRTLDVWRF
;
A
#
# COMPACT_ATOMS: atom_id res chain seq x y z
N MET A 1 -12.20 6.77 -4.40
CA MET A 1 -10.99 6.44 -5.19
C MET A 1 -10.50 5.04 -4.83
N ILE A 2 -10.02 4.27 -5.82
CA ILE A 2 -9.43 2.94 -5.59
C ILE A 2 -8.06 2.89 -6.28
N THR A 3 -7.03 2.46 -5.58
CA THR A 3 -5.68 2.27 -6.13
C THR A 3 -4.95 1.15 -5.40
N HIS A 4 -3.87 0.62 -5.97
CA HIS A 4 -3.05 -0.37 -5.29
C HIS A 4 -2.40 0.19 -4.02
N GLY A 5 -1.90 1.44 -4.04
CA GLY A 5 -1.32 2.11 -2.88
C GLY A 5 0.16 2.46 -3.01
N ASP A 6 0.82 2.00 -4.07
CA ASP A 6 2.22 2.27 -4.40
C ASP A 6 2.50 3.73 -4.79
N ALA A 7 1.45 4.49 -5.14
CA ALA A 7 1.56 5.93 -5.42
C ALA A 7 1.35 6.82 -4.17
N LEU A 8 1.08 6.26 -2.99
CA LEU A 8 0.85 7.07 -1.79
C LEU A 8 2.14 7.61 -1.19
N LEU A 9 3.23 6.83 -1.26
CA LEU A 9 4.52 7.21 -0.70
C LEU A 9 5.49 7.67 -1.79
N PHE A 10 6.34 8.64 -1.48
CA PHE A 10 7.28 9.27 -2.41
C PHE A 10 8.09 8.27 -3.25
N ASP A 11 8.58 7.21 -2.61
CA ASP A 11 9.35 6.10 -3.17
C ASP A 11 8.51 4.85 -3.43
N GLY A 12 7.22 4.90 -3.13
CA GLY A 12 6.23 3.83 -3.26
C GLY A 12 6.38 2.71 -2.23
N SER A 13 7.57 2.12 -2.09
CA SER A 13 7.85 1.03 -1.14
C SER A 13 9.15 1.31 -0.35
N PRO A 14 9.15 2.22 0.65
CA PRO A 14 10.37 2.63 1.36
C PRO A 14 11.11 1.49 2.05
N TRP A 15 10.45 0.35 2.25
CA TRP A 15 11.01 -0.86 2.85
C TRP A 15 11.71 -1.79 1.85
N LYS A 16 11.67 -1.51 0.54
CA LYS A 16 12.43 -2.30 -0.44
C LYS A 16 13.91 -2.00 -0.28
N ARG A 17 14.72 -3.06 -0.34
CA ARG A 17 16.17 -2.97 -0.19
C ARG A 17 16.77 -2.07 -1.27
N GLU A 18 16.30 -2.21 -2.50
CA GLU A 18 16.79 -1.46 -3.65
C GLU A 18 16.48 0.03 -3.53
N ILE A 19 15.33 0.38 -2.94
CA ILE A 19 14.99 1.78 -2.63
C ILE A 19 15.93 2.34 -1.57
N LEU A 20 16.21 1.59 -0.50
CA LEU A 20 17.12 2.02 0.57
C LEU A 20 18.58 2.16 0.11
N ILE A 21 19.00 1.43 -0.92
CA ILE A 21 20.35 1.49 -1.47
C ILE A 21 20.45 2.58 -2.56
N HIS A 22 19.38 2.78 -3.33
CA HIS A 22 19.35 3.67 -4.49
C HIS A 22 18.38 4.85 -4.29
N GLU A 23 18.38 5.46 -3.11
CA GLU A 23 17.51 6.61 -2.79
C GLU A 23 17.73 7.76 -3.79
N GLU A 24 18.98 8.02 -4.22
CA GLU A 24 19.30 9.03 -5.23
C GLU A 24 18.60 8.76 -6.57
N ARG A 25 18.45 7.49 -6.96
CA ARG A 25 17.78 7.13 -8.22
C ARG A 25 16.29 7.46 -8.17
N VAL A 26 15.65 7.35 -7.00
CA VAL A 26 14.26 7.80 -6.82
C VAL A 26 14.17 9.32 -7.02
N LEU A 27 15.12 10.09 -6.47
CA LEU A 27 15.17 11.55 -6.65
C LEU A 27 15.36 11.95 -8.11
N GLU A 28 16.20 11.23 -8.85
CA GLU A 28 16.38 11.44 -10.30
C GLU A 28 15.07 11.20 -11.07
N MET A 29 14.37 10.11 -10.78
CA MET A 29 13.06 9.86 -11.42
C MET A 29 12.05 10.96 -11.09
N TRP A 30 12.03 11.50 -9.87
CA TRP A 30 11.19 12.65 -9.54
C TRP A 30 11.56 13.89 -10.35
N LYS A 31 12.85 14.15 -10.60
CA LYS A 31 13.29 15.25 -11.48
C LYS A 31 12.88 15.03 -12.93
N GLU A 32 12.85 13.79 -13.39
CA GLU A 32 12.38 13.41 -14.73
C GLU A 32 10.85 13.51 -14.87
N HIS A 33 10.12 13.56 -13.75
CA HIS A 33 8.66 13.68 -13.68
C HIS A 33 8.22 14.91 -12.84
N PRO A 34 8.55 16.14 -13.27
CA PRO A 34 8.34 17.35 -12.45
C PRO A 34 6.86 17.64 -12.14
N GLU A 35 5.94 17.20 -13.00
CA GLU A 35 4.51 17.40 -12.81
C GLU A 35 3.85 16.34 -11.92
N ALA A 36 4.59 15.30 -11.50
CA ALA A 36 4.05 14.23 -10.65
C ALA A 36 3.52 14.72 -9.30
N ASP A 37 3.90 15.92 -8.85
CA ASP A 37 3.34 16.51 -7.61
C ASP A 37 1.94 17.11 -7.79
N LYS A 38 1.52 17.39 -9.03
CA LYS A 38 0.24 18.05 -9.33
C LYS A 38 -0.68 17.19 -10.17
N ASP A 39 -0.10 16.39 -11.06
CA ASP A 39 -0.83 15.51 -11.96
C ASP A 39 -0.75 14.06 -11.46
N ILE A 40 -1.94 13.48 -11.27
CA ILE A 40 -2.10 12.09 -10.86
C ILE A 40 -1.58 11.12 -11.91
N GLU A 41 -1.75 11.40 -13.20
CA GLU A 41 -1.28 10.49 -14.24
C GLU A 41 0.24 10.38 -14.22
N GLU A 42 0.93 11.51 -14.14
CA GLU A 42 2.38 11.55 -13.96
C GLU A 42 2.81 10.89 -12.65
N ARG A 43 2.06 11.08 -11.56
CA ARG A 43 2.34 10.42 -10.29
C ARG A 43 2.28 8.89 -10.37
N LEU A 44 1.29 8.36 -11.09
CA LEU A 44 1.12 6.93 -11.33
C LEU A 44 2.18 6.38 -12.29
N ARG A 45 2.54 7.14 -13.34
CA ARG A 45 3.66 6.81 -14.25
C ARG A 45 4.97 6.70 -13.46
N LEU A 46 5.24 7.65 -12.58
CA LEU A 46 6.41 7.66 -11.70
C LEU A 46 6.40 6.47 -10.72
N ALA A 47 5.29 6.19 -10.05
CA ALA A 47 5.17 5.02 -9.15
C ALA A 47 5.48 3.71 -9.88
N ARG A 48 4.96 3.56 -11.10
CA ARG A 48 5.23 2.42 -11.96
C ARG A 48 6.69 2.35 -12.39
N LYS A 49 7.31 3.49 -12.71
CA LYS A 49 8.74 3.57 -13.08
C LYS A 49 9.63 3.12 -11.93
N ILE A 50 9.44 3.69 -10.74
CA ILE A 50 10.16 3.30 -9.51
C ILE A 50 10.01 1.79 -9.28
N SER A 51 8.79 1.26 -9.37
CA SER A 51 8.53 -0.17 -9.14
C SER A 51 9.20 -1.10 -10.15
N ARG A 52 9.43 -0.64 -11.39
CA ARG A 52 10.07 -1.44 -12.45
C ARG A 52 11.60 -1.37 -12.39
N GLU A 53 12.15 -0.19 -12.15
CA GLU A 53 13.60 0.01 -12.12
C GLU A 53 14.21 -0.48 -10.81
N LEU A 54 13.53 -0.26 -9.68
CA LEU A 54 13.95 -0.73 -8.36
C LEU A 54 13.21 -2.03 -7.98
N ARG A 55 13.20 -2.96 -8.93
CA ARG A 55 12.64 -4.30 -8.71
C ARG A 55 13.57 -5.08 -7.79
N SER A 56 13.01 -5.77 -6.80
CA SER A 56 13.81 -6.63 -5.95
C SER A 56 14.41 -7.78 -6.74
N ILE A 57 15.70 -8.04 -6.50
CA ILE A 57 16.40 -9.17 -7.10
C ILE A 57 15.77 -10.44 -6.53
N ASP A 58 15.29 -11.33 -7.42
CA ASP A 58 14.73 -12.61 -7.01
C ASP A 58 15.81 -13.41 -6.26
N HIS A 59 15.57 -13.70 -4.98
CA HIS A 59 16.41 -14.64 -4.23
C HIS A 59 16.16 -16.07 -4.77
N PRO A 60 17.21 -16.87 -5.00
CA PRO A 60 17.07 -18.19 -5.59
C PRO A 60 16.12 -19.07 -4.76
N THR A 61 15.24 -19.78 -5.45
CA THR A 61 14.28 -20.73 -4.88
C THR A 61 15.05 -21.83 -4.12
N GLY A 62 14.99 -21.81 -2.78
CA GLY A 62 15.71 -22.78 -1.94
C GLY A 62 16.12 -22.30 -0.54
N CYS A 63 15.97 -21.00 -0.21
CA CYS A 63 16.35 -20.48 1.11
C CYS A 63 15.39 -20.93 2.24
N ASN A 64 15.97 -21.44 3.32
CA ASN A 64 15.29 -21.82 4.56
C ASN A 64 14.51 -20.62 5.16
N PHE A 65 13.40 -20.89 5.86
CA PHE A 65 12.54 -19.86 6.48
C PHE A 65 13.32 -18.85 7.33
N ALA A 66 14.31 -19.31 8.09
CA ALA A 66 15.18 -18.47 8.90
C ALA A 66 16.02 -17.48 8.06
N GLN A 67 16.46 -17.89 6.87
CA GLN A 67 17.23 -17.03 5.98
C GLN A 67 16.33 -15.97 5.33
N ARG A 68 15.08 -16.30 4.99
CA ARG A 68 14.09 -15.31 4.53
C ARG A 68 13.74 -14.30 5.62
N ALA A 69 13.59 -14.76 6.86
CA ALA A 69 13.37 -13.89 8.01
C ALA A 69 14.58 -12.96 8.22
N TRP A 70 15.80 -13.50 8.14
CA TRP A 70 17.03 -12.71 8.24
C TRP A 70 17.15 -11.68 7.10
N ASP A 71 16.89 -12.07 5.85
CA ASP A 71 16.91 -11.17 4.70
C ASP A 71 15.81 -10.11 4.76
N ALA A 72 14.66 -10.40 5.39
CA ALA A 72 13.62 -9.41 5.64
C ALA A 72 14.02 -8.39 6.72
N VAL A 73 14.80 -8.83 7.72
CA VAL A 73 15.27 -8.01 8.84
C VAL A 73 16.58 -7.29 8.50
N VAL A 74 17.34 -7.73 7.50
CA VAL A 74 18.60 -7.10 7.07
C VAL A 74 18.43 -6.40 5.72
N PRO A 75 18.65 -5.07 5.63
CA PRO A 75 18.99 -4.16 6.72
C PRO A 75 17.81 -3.84 7.66
N PRO A 76 18.05 -3.61 8.97
CA PRO A 76 17.01 -3.37 9.99
C PRO A 76 16.14 -2.15 9.69
N LYS A 77 16.66 -1.21 8.91
CA LYS A 77 15.90 -0.09 8.36
C LYS A 77 14.63 -0.55 7.62
N ARG A 78 14.63 -1.71 6.98
CA ARG A 78 13.45 -2.27 6.28
C ARG A 78 12.29 -2.53 7.24
N ALA A 79 12.56 -3.25 8.32
CA ALA A 79 11.54 -3.56 9.33
C ALA A 79 10.97 -2.27 9.95
N ILE A 80 11.84 -1.30 10.24
CA ILE A 80 11.42 0.02 10.73
C ILE A 80 10.51 0.71 9.71
N LYS A 81 10.89 0.75 8.41
CA LYS A 81 10.07 1.35 7.35
C LYS A 81 8.73 0.66 7.13
N ILE A 82 8.66 -0.66 7.30
CA ILE A 82 7.38 -1.41 7.26
C ILE A 82 6.49 -0.98 8.42
N ILE A 83 7.03 -0.92 9.63
CA ILE A 83 6.27 -0.53 10.82
C ILE A 83 5.82 0.93 10.70
N GLU A 84 6.71 1.84 10.29
CA GLU A 84 6.40 3.25 10.03
C GLU A 84 5.28 3.41 8.99
N SER A 85 5.31 2.63 7.90
CA SER A 85 4.29 2.69 6.86
C SER A 85 2.93 2.19 7.36
N TRP A 86 2.92 1.17 8.21
CA TRP A 86 1.70 0.68 8.83
C TRP A 86 1.01 1.70 9.73
N PHE A 87 1.76 2.57 10.40
CA PHE A 87 1.21 3.64 11.23
C PHE A 87 0.89 4.91 10.45
N SER A 88 1.57 5.15 9.32
CA SER A 88 1.41 6.38 8.53
C SER A 88 0.48 6.25 7.32
N GLN A 89 0.12 5.04 6.86
CA GLN A 89 -0.69 4.83 5.66
C GLN A 89 -2.02 5.61 5.63
N GLY A 90 -2.73 5.75 6.76
CA GLY A 90 -3.97 6.54 6.82
C GLY A 90 -3.70 8.03 6.58
N LYS A 91 -2.62 8.57 7.14
CA LYS A 91 -2.19 9.96 6.92
C LYS A 91 -1.72 10.15 5.46
N ALA A 92 -0.87 9.26 4.97
CA ALA A 92 -0.37 9.32 3.59
C ALA A 92 -1.52 9.22 2.56
N GLY A 93 -2.52 8.38 2.82
CA GLY A 93 -3.71 8.28 1.99
C GLY A 93 -4.53 9.57 1.97
N ALA A 94 -4.71 10.22 3.13
CA ALA A 94 -5.40 11.51 3.20
C ALA A 94 -4.64 12.60 2.44
N GLU A 95 -3.32 12.72 2.65
CA GLU A 95 -2.47 13.69 1.94
C GLU A 95 -2.48 13.45 0.42
N PHE A 96 -2.49 12.18 -0.01
CA PHE A 96 -2.63 11.80 -1.41
C PHE A 96 -3.98 12.25 -1.99
N CYS A 97 -5.07 12.05 -1.26
CA CYS A 97 -6.39 12.54 -1.68
C CYS A 97 -6.46 14.07 -1.70
N ASP A 98 -5.92 14.76 -0.69
CA ASP A 98 -5.92 16.22 -0.65
C ASP A 98 -5.21 16.81 -1.88
N ARG A 99 -4.15 16.15 -2.35
CA ARG A 99 -3.37 16.56 -3.52
C ARG A 99 -4.05 16.25 -4.85
N TYR A 100 -4.49 15.01 -5.06
CA TYR A 100 -4.90 14.53 -6.39
C TYR A 100 -6.41 14.34 -6.54
N PHE A 101 -7.13 14.17 -5.43
CA PHE A 101 -8.57 13.85 -5.41
C PHE A 101 -9.30 14.58 -4.27
N PRO A 102 -9.28 15.92 -4.22
CA PRO A 102 -9.74 16.71 -3.08
C PRO A 102 -11.26 16.61 -2.81
N ASN A 103 -12.02 16.02 -3.73
CA ASN A 103 -13.45 15.76 -3.58
C ASN A 103 -13.77 14.30 -3.22
N SER A 104 -12.77 13.41 -3.14
CA SER A 104 -13.02 12.02 -2.73
C SER A 104 -13.30 11.95 -1.24
N GLU A 105 -14.39 11.31 -0.85
CA GLU A 105 -14.72 11.04 0.57
C GLU A 105 -14.09 9.73 1.06
N MET A 106 -13.64 8.89 0.12
CA MET A 106 -13.19 7.52 0.36
C MET A 106 -11.95 7.18 -0.49
N LEU A 107 -10.99 6.49 0.13
CA LEU A 107 -9.83 5.89 -0.53
C LEU A 107 -9.69 4.42 -0.15
N ILE A 108 -9.72 3.53 -1.13
CA ILE A 108 -9.47 2.09 -0.94
C ILE A 108 -8.09 1.76 -1.52
N ILE A 109 -7.24 1.15 -0.69
CA ILE A 109 -5.87 0.75 -1.01
C ILE A 109 -5.55 -0.70 -0.62
N GLY A 110 -4.41 -1.17 -1.11
CA GLY A 110 -3.72 -2.38 -0.66
C GLY A 110 -2.27 -2.04 -0.29
N HIS A 111 -1.30 -2.76 -0.86
CA HIS A 111 0.15 -2.48 -0.83
C HIS A 111 0.88 -2.60 0.52
N PHE A 112 0.32 -2.06 1.61
CA PHE A 112 0.96 -2.07 2.93
C PHE A 112 0.79 -3.40 3.69
N HIS A 113 -0.01 -4.33 3.15
CA HIS A 113 -0.28 -5.67 3.70
C HIS A 113 -0.91 -5.69 5.10
N ARG A 114 -1.26 -4.53 5.66
CA ARG A 114 -1.95 -4.38 6.94
C ARG A 114 -3.34 -3.83 6.71
N ALA A 115 -4.32 -4.73 6.78
CA ALA A 115 -5.72 -4.35 6.71
C ALA A 115 -6.10 -3.35 7.82
N GLY A 116 -6.98 -2.42 7.50
CA GLY A 116 -7.45 -1.41 8.45
C GLY A 116 -8.35 -0.36 7.81
N SER A 117 -9.01 0.42 8.65
CA SER A 117 -9.80 1.58 8.26
C SER A 117 -9.47 2.74 9.18
N TRP A 118 -9.34 3.94 8.62
CA TRP A 118 -9.02 5.15 9.35
C TRP A 118 -9.83 6.32 8.81
N GLU A 119 -10.37 7.12 9.72
CA GLU A 119 -10.93 8.44 9.38
C GLU A 119 -9.83 9.50 9.48
N ARG A 120 -9.57 10.23 8.40
CA ARG A 120 -8.53 11.26 8.30
C ARG A 120 -9.00 12.39 7.39
N ASN A 121 -8.84 13.63 7.82
CA ASN A 121 -9.23 14.83 7.06
C ASN A 121 -10.68 14.76 6.50
N GLY A 122 -11.61 14.21 7.28
CA GLY A 122 -13.02 14.02 6.87
C GLY A 122 -13.24 12.94 5.80
N ARG A 123 -12.26 12.06 5.58
CA ARG A 123 -12.29 10.97 4.60
C ARG A 123 -12.09 9.63 5.29
N CYS A 124 -12.65 8.58 4.71
CA CYS A 124 -12.37 7.22 5.15
C CYS A 124 -11.34 6.55 4.23
N ILE A 125 -10.25 6.11 4.83
CA ILE A 125 -9.12 5.43 4.18
C ILE A 125 -9.15 3.97 4.59
N ILE A 126 -9.27 3.07 3.61
CA ILE A 126 -9.42 1.63 3.82
C ILE A 126 -8.24 0.91 3.17
N ASN A 127 -7.48 0.15 3.96
CA ASN A 127 -6.53 -0.82 3.44
C ASN A 127 -7.15 -2.23 3.51
N THR A 128 -7.16 -2.93 2.38
CA THR A 128 -7.67 -4.30 2.25
C THR A 128 -6.67 -5.37 2.72
N GLY A 129 -5.43 -4.98 3.03
CA GLY A 129 -4.40 -5.87 3.55
C GLY A 129 -3.82 -6.79 2.48
N SER A 130 -3.58 -8.05 2.84
CA SER A 130 -3.02 -9.06 1.92
C SER A 130 -3.37 -10.47 2.38
N PHE A 131 -3.32 -11.42 1.44
CA PHE A 131 -3.41 -12.86 1.70
C PHE A 131 -2.08 -13.47 2.21
N MET A 132 -1.12 -12.63 2.63
CA MET A 132 0.19 -13.08 3.11
C MET A 132 0.27 -12.96 4.63
N GLU A 133 0.79 -14.01 5.29
CA GLU A 133 1.12 -13.95 6.71
C GLU A 133 2.22 -12.90 6.99
N PRO A 134 2.19 -12.20 8.16
CA PRO A 134 1.18 -12.27 9.23
C PRO A 134 -0.08 -11.40 8.96
N GLY A 135 -0.17 -10.78 7.79
CA GLY A 135 -1.31 -9.96 7.39
C GLY A 135 -2.62 -10.74 7.31
N ARG A 136 -3.70 -9.99 7.10
CA ARG A 136 -5.04 -10.51 6.80
C ARG A 136 -5.61 -9.71 5.65
N ALA A 137 -6.52 -10.33 4.90
CA ALA A 137 -7.23 -9.69 3.81
C ALA A 137 -8.66 -9.33 4.25
N ASP A 138 -9.06 -8.11 3.92
CA ASP A 138 -10.43 -7.62 4.04
C ASP A 138 -11.05 -7.49 2.65
N TRP A 139 -12.33 -7.78 2.54
CA TRP A 139 -13.13 -7.44 1.37
C TRP A 139 -13.74 -6.06 1.53
N VAL A 140 -14.02 -5.39 0.40
CA VAL A 140 -14.79 -4.15 0.33
C VAL A 140 -15.81 -4.28 -0.78
N GLU A 141 -17.06 -3.95 -0.49
CA GLU A 141 -18.19 -4.00 -1.42
C GLU A 141 -18.87 -2.62 -1.49
N TRP A 142 -19.17 -2.17 -2.70
CA TRP A 142 -20.05 -1.02 -2.94
C TRP A 142 -21.33 -1.48 -3.64
N SER A 143 -22.49 -1.20 -3.04
CA SER A 143 -23.80 -1.56 -3.60
C SER A 143 -24.86 -0.59 -3.09
N ASP A 144 -25.65 -0.01 -3.99
CA ASP A 144 -26.81 0.84 -3.68
C ASP A 144 -26.50 2.04 -2.75
N GLY A 145 -25.30 2.63 -2.93
CA GLY A 145 -24.78 3.73 -2.11
C GLY A 145 -24.37 3.34 -0.68
N TRP A 146 -24.26 2.04 -0.44
CA TRP A 146 -23.63 1.48 0.76
C TRP A 146 -22.22 1.02 0.42
N LEU A 147 -21.26 1.40 1.26
CA LEU A 147 -19.95 0.78 1.29
C LEU A 147 -19.89 -0.15 2.50
N ARG A 148 -19.42 -1.38 2.30
CA ARG A 148 -19.22 -2.36 3.36
C ARG A 148 -17.80 -2.87 3.31
N ARG A 149 -17.22 -3.12 4.48
CA ARG A 149 -15.93 -3.78 4.63
C ARG A 149 -16.08 -4.97 5.58
N GLY A 150 -15.36 -6.05 5.32
CA GLY A 150 -15.32 -7.18 6.23
C GLY A 150 -14.09 -8.05 6.05
N VAL A 151 -13.92 -9.06 6.89
CA VAL A 151 -12.80 -10.00 6.79
C VAL A 151 -13.06 -11.03 5.69
N ILE A 152 -12.01 -11.53 5.07
CA ILE A 152 -12.09 -12.73 4.23
C ILE A 152 -11.85 -13.97 5.09
N ASP A 153 -12.76 -14.94 5.01
CA ASP A 153 -12.55 -16.28 5.56
C ASP A 153 -11.65 -17.06 4.58
N GLU A 154 -10.39 -17.24 4.94
CA GLU A 154 -9.39 -17.93 4.12
C GLU A 154 -8.95 -19.27 4.76
N SER A 155 -8.96 -20.31 3.94
CA SER A 155 -8.27 -21.58 4.18
C SER A 155 -7.77 -22.13 2.84
N PRO A 156 -6.92 -23.18 2.80
CA PRO A 156 -6.45 -23.76 1.54
C PRO A 156 -7.56 -24.21 0.57
N LYS A 157 -8.81 -24.32 1.03
CA LYS A 157 -9.96 -24.75 0.21
C LYS A 157 -11.08 -23.72 0.13
N ILE A 158 -10.98 -22.59 0.85
CA ILE A 158 -12.07 -21.62 0.99
C ILE A 158 -11.49 -20.22 0.90
N CYS A 159 -12.10 -19.39 0.05
CA CYS A 159 -11.92 -17.95 0.06
C CYS A 159 -13.30 -17.34 -0.15
N ARG A 160 -13.89 -16.78 0.91
CA ARG A 160 -15.24 -16.19 0.87
C ARG A 160 -15.33 -14.96 1.76
N MET A 161 -16.34 -14.12 1.51
CA MET A 161 -16.67 -13.00 2.39
C MET A 161 -17.08 -13.56 3.76
N GLY A 162 -16.30 -13.22 4.79
CA GLY A 162 -16.59 -13.54 6.19
C GLY A 162 -17.44 -12.45 6.84
N ARG A 163 -17.19 -12.19 8.12
CA ARG A 163 -17.95 -11.17 8.88
C ARG A 163 -17.76 -9.77 8.29
N THR A 164 -18.84 -9.00 8.24
CA THR A 164 -18.81 -7.54 8.04
C THR A 164 -18.21 -6.87 9.28
N LEU A 165 -17.32 -5.91 9.07
CA LEU A 165 -16.69 -5.09 10.10
C LEU A 165 -17.30 -3.69 10.15
N ASP A 166 -17.46 -3.07 8.99
CA ASP A 166 -17.83 -1.66 8.87
C ASP A 166 -18.87 -1.45 7.77
N VAL A 167 -19.74 -0.45 7.94
CA VAL A 167 -20.79 -0.08 6.99
C VAL A 167 -20.92 1.44 6.94
N TRP A 168 -20.90 2.00 5.74
CA TRP A 168 -21.07 3.43 5.48
C TRP A 168 -22.18 3.67 4.46
N ARG A 169 -22.85 4.82 4.58
CA ARG A 169 -23.89 5.28 3.66
C ARG A 169 -23.47 6.59 3.02
N PHE A 170 -23.63 6.67 1.70
CA PHE A 170 -23.37 7.82 0.85
C PHE A 170 -24.59 8.15 0.01
#